data_AF-A0A4D5RB63-F1
#
_entry.id   AF-A0A4D5RB63-F1
#
_cell.length_a   1.000
_cell.length_b   1.000
_cell.length_c   1.000
_cell.angle_alpha   90.00
_cell.angle_beta   90.00
_cell.angle_gamma   90.00
#
_symmetry.space_group_name_H-M   'P 1'
#
loop_
_entity.id
_entity.type
_entity.pdbx_description
1 polymer ?
#
loop_
_entity_poly.entity_id
_entity_poly.type
_entity_poly.pdbx_seq_one_letter_code
_entity_poly.pdbx_strand_id
1 'polypeptide(L)'
;MCRKVVRILSKSISILLFLLLSSSTQVSSDGGVAKVPPGDAVVPLSSSNFDTHIGQYELVFLNFYADWCRFSQMLEPVFKEAATKVLSECKEPNKVLFGKVDCDQETSIAAKYHITKYPTLKVVRNGQVVKREYRGQRSVDALKDYVLGIAEGPS
;
A
#
# COMPACT_ATOMS: atom_id res chain seq x y z
N MET A 1 -6.56 32.65 38.00
CA MET A 1 -6.05 32.97 39.37
C MET A 1 -6.35 31.80 40.28
N CYS A 2 -5.34 31.36 41.02
CA CYS A 2 -5.30 30.10 41.77
C CYS A 2 -5.46 30.37 43.28
N ARG A 3 -5.94 29.34 44.02
CA ARG A 3 -5.75 29.02 45.46
C ARG A 3 -6.97 29.10 46.40
N LYS A 4 -7.25 27.97 47.06
CA LYS A 4 -7.30 27.71 48.53
C LYS A 4 -7.92 26.31 48.74
N VAL A 5 -7.15 25.24 48.93
CA VAL A 5 -6.62 24.69 50.20
C VAL A 5 -7.64 24.69 51.35
N VAL A 6 -8.20 23.51 51.64
CA VAL A 6 -8.67 23.13 52.97
C VAL A 6 -8.20 21.70 53.25
N ARG A 7 -7.31 21.57 54.25
CA ARG A 7 -6.99 20.32 54.96
C ARG A 7 -8.01 20.15 56.08
N ILE A 8 -8.35 18.91 56.45
CA ILE A 8 -8.52 18.39 57.82
C ILE A 8 -9.02 16.93 57.71
N LEU A 9 -8.12 15.97 57.93
CA LEU A 9 -8.01 15.07 59.10
C LEU A 9 -9.04 13.92 59.12
N SER A 10 -8.55 12.67 59.16
CA SER A 10 -8.76 11.76 60.30
C SER A 10 -8.54 10.28 59.94
N LYS A 11 -7.57 9.68 60.64
CA LYS A 11 -7.47 8.28 61.10
C LYS A 11 -7.10 7.17 60.09
N SER A 12 -5.81 6.82 60.18
CA SER A 12 -5.23 5.47 60.19
C SER A 12 -6.18 4.29 59.95
N ILE A 13 -5.91 3.52 58.90
CA ILE A 13 -5.87 2.05 58.94
C ILE A 13 -4.93 1.60 57.80
N SER A 14 -3.90 0.89 58.23
CA SER A 14 -2.99 0.10 57.43
C SER A 14 -3.78 -0.94 56.63
N ILE A 15 -3.80 -0.85 55.30
CA ILE A 15 -3.85 -2.00 54.40
C ILE A 15 -2.95 -1.67 53.21
N LEU A 16 -1.80 -2.32 53.27
CA LEU A 16 -0.90 -2.62 52.17
C LEU A 16 -1.68 -3.16 50.96
N LEU A 17 -1.22 -2.81 49.76
CA LEU A 17 -1.35 -3.61 48.54
C LEU A 17 -2.73 -3.62 47.85
N PHE A 18 -3.01 -2.62 47.00
CA PHE A 18 -3.67 -2.83 45.70
C PHE A 18 -3.33 -1.64 44.78
N LEU A 19 -2.15 -1.74 44.15
CA LEU A 19 -1.72 -0.91 43.05
C LEU A 19 -2.64 -1.15 41.84
N LEU A 20 -3.16 -0.05 41.30
CA LEU A 20 -3.36 0.24 39.87
C LEU A 20 -3.87 -0.91 38.99
N LEU A 21 -5.14 -0.87 38.58
CA LEU A 21 -5.53 -1.08 37.18
C LEU A 21 -7.04 -0.82 37.01
N SER A 22 -7.41 0.37 36.53
CA SER A 22 -8.69 0.64 35.88
C SER A 22 -8.51 1.84 34.97
N SER A 23 -7.69 1.67 33.94
CA SER A 23 -7.79 2.51 32.75
C SER A 23 -8.67 1.76 31.77
N SER A 24 -9.85 2.32 31.50
CA SER A 24 -10.73 1.89 30.42
C SER A 24 -9.93 1.71 29.15
N THR A 25 -9.89 0.49 28.64
CA THR A 25 -9.37 0.17 27.31
C THR A 25 -10.26 0.86 26.28
N GLN A 26 -9.76 1.94 25.67
CA GLN A 26 -10.32 2.43 24.42
C GLN A 26 -9.88 1.47 23.32
N VAL A 27 -10.81 0.65 22.85
CA VAL A 27 -10.67 -0.08 21.59
C VAL A 27 -10.94 0.91 20.46
N SER A 28 -9.87 1.51 19.92
CA SER A 28 -9.95 2.19 18.63
C SER A 28 -9.76 1.15 17.54
N SER A 29 -10.88 0.65 17.02
CA SER A 29 -10.93 -0.09 15.77
C SER A 29 -10.86 0.92 14.63
N ASP A 30 -9.65 1.32 14.26
CA ASP A 30 -9.42 2.09 13.03
C ASP A 30 -8.77 1.16 12.02
N GLY A 31 -9.53 0.83 10.97
CA GLY A 31 -9.02 0.14 9.79
C GLY A 31 -7.98 1.01 9.12
N GLY A 32 -6.73 0.87 9.56
CA GLY A 32 -5.60 1.63 9.08
C GLY A 32 -5.31 1.30 7.62
N VAL A 33 -5.88 2.08 6.71
CA VAL A 33 -5.34 2.26 5.37
C VAL A 33 -3.95 2.84 5.56
N ALA A 34 -2.92 2.03 5.31
CA ALA A 34 -1.54 2.49 5.30
C ALA A 34 -1.42 3.62 4.28
N LYS A 35 -1.36 4.86 4.79
CA LYS A 35 -1.03 6.04 4.00
C LYS A 35 0.36 5.82 3.41
N VAL A 36 0.42 5.66 2.08
CA VAL A 36 1.68 5.54 1.32
C VAL A 36 2.64 6.63 1.80
N PRO A 37 3.88 6.29 2.22
CA PRO A 37 4.81 7.28 2.72
C PRO A 37 5.06 8.34 1.64
N PRO A 38 5.05 9.64 1.99
CA PRO A 38 5.32 10.71 1.05
C PRO A 38 6.75 10.57 0.52
N GLY A 39 6.90 10.12 -0.72
CA GLY A 39 8.20 9.96 -1.39
C GLY A 39 8.35 8.70 -2.22
N ASP A 40 7.47 7.70 -2.08
CA ASP A 40 7.46 6.51 -2.93
C ASP A 40 6.18 6.44 -3.77
N ALA A 41 6.32 6.64 -5.08
CA ALA A 41 5.22 6.57 -6.05
C ALA A 41 4.70 5.13 -6.27
N VAL A 42 5.40 4.13 -5.74
CA VAL A 42 5.09 2.71 -5.89
C VAL A 42 4.82 2.10 -4.52
N VAL A 43 3.67 1.44 -4.39
CA VAL A 43 3.22 0.85 -3.13
C VAL A 43 3.65 -0.62 -3.05
N PRO A 44 4.35 -1.05 -1.99
CA PRO A 44 4.56 -2.47 -1.73
C PRO A 44 3.23 -3.11 -1.31
N LEU A 45 2.79 -4.09 -2.09
CA LEU A 45 1.57 -4.83 -1.85
C LEU A 45 1.87 -6.18 -1.21
N SER A 46 1.13 -6.49 -0.16
CA SER A 46 1.22 -7.70 0.63
C SER A 46 -0.16 -8.29 0.87
N SER A 47 -0.22 -9.51 1.38
CA SER A 47 -1.50 -10.19 1.66
C SER A 47 -2.44 -9.39 2.57
N SER A 48 -1.94 -8.45 3.38
CA SER A 48 -2.77 -7.63 4.27
C SER A 48 -3.41 -6.40 3.61
N ASN A 49 -2.85 -5.89 2.51
CA ASN A 49 -3.32 -4.66 1.87
C ASN A 49 -3.77 -4.84 0.41
N PHE A 50 -3.48 -6.00 -0.20
CA PHE A 50 -3.66 -6.24 -1.62
C PHE A 50 -5.13 -6.03 -2.05
N ASP A 51 -6.07 -6.76 -1.46
CA ASP A 51 -7.47 -6.71 -1.89
C ASP A 51 -8.10 -5.31 -1.65
N THR A 52 -7.67 -4.62 -0.58
CA THR A 52 -8.08 -3.23 -0.30
C THR A 52 -7.65 -2.30 -1.43
N HIS A 53 -6.38 -2.33 -1.83
CA HIS A 53 -5.88 -1.48 -2.90
C HIS A 53 -6.46 -1.83 -4.27
N ILE A 54 -6.64 -3.12 -4.56
CA ILE A 54 -7.27 -3.58 -5.82
C ILE A 54 -8.74 -3.13 -5.91
N GLY A 55 -9.47 -3.07 -4.80
CA GLY A 55 -10.86 -2.62 -4.76
C GLY A 55 -11.03 -1.10 -4.73
N GLN A 56 -10.05 -0.36 -4.23
CA GLN A 56 -10.13 1.10 -4.08
C GLN A 56 -9.79 1.87 -5.36
N TYR A 57 -8.90 1.34 -6.19
CA TYR A 57 -8.39 2.05 -7.36
C TYR A 57 -9.04 1.55 -8.66
N GLU A 58 -9.33 2.48 -9.58
CA GLU A 58 -9.88 2.11 -10.90
C GLU A 58 -8.85 1.25 -11.66
N LEU A 59 -7.59 1.66 -11.63
CA LEU A 59 -6.51 0.98 -12.33
C LEU A 59 -5.31 0.75 -11.42
N VAL A 60 -4.87 -0.51 -11.34
CA VAL A 60 -3.67 -0.90 -10.61
C VAL A 60 -2.69 -1.56 -11.55
N PHE A 61 -1.51 -0.95 -11.70
CA PHE A 61 -0.41 -1.51 -12.46
C PHE A 61 0.57 -2.20 -11.51
N LEU A 62 0.74 -3.51 -11.70
CA LEU A 62 1.44 -4.40 -10.77
C LEU A 62 2.78 -4.86 -11.35
N ASN A 63 3.85 -4.69 -10.57
CA ASN A 63 5.17 -5.30 -10.80
C ASN A 63 5.37 -6.50 -9.87
N PHE A 64 5.27 -7.70 -10.42
CA PHE A 64 5.62 -8.94 -9.73
C PHE A 64 7.11 -9.20 -9.89
N TYR A 65 7.86 -9.12 -8.80
CA TYR A 65 9.32 -9.14 -8.80
C TYR A 65 9.90 -10.12 -7.78
N ALA A 66 11.22 -10.34 -7.87
CA ALA A 66 12.01 -11.03 -6.86
C ALA A 66 13.36 -10.31 -6.71
N ASP A 67 13.87 -10.20 -5.49
CA ASP A 67 15.06 -9.38 -5.18
C ASP A 67 16.35 -9.92 -5.81
N TRP A 68 16.46 -11.23 -5.98
CA TRP A 68 17.62 -11.87 -6.60
C TRP A 68 17.62 -11.79 -8.14
N CYS A 69 16.51 -11.37 -8.75
CA CYS A 69 16.40 -11.30 -10.20
C CYS A 69 17.00 -10.00 -10.75
N ARG A 70 18.10 -10.10 -11.49
CA ARG A 70 18.75 -8.95 -12.15
C ARG A 70 17.78 -8.14 -13.01
N PHE A 71 16.86 -8.77 -13.75
CA PHE A 71 15.90 -8.05 -14.59
C PHE A 71 14.85 -7.28 -13.78
N SER A 72 14.51 -7.76 -12.58
CA SER A 72 13.64 -7.05 -11.66
C SER A 72 14.33 -5.82 -11.09
N GLN A 73 15.59 -5.95 -10.66
CA GLN A 73 16.40 -4.84 -10.18
C GLN A 73 16.57 -3.74 -11.23
N MET A 74 16.76 -4.10 -12.51
CA MET A 74 16.85 -3.14 -13.60
C MET A 74 15.51 -2.43 -13.89
N LEU A 75 14.37 -3.11 -13.67
CA LEU A 75 13.05 -2.53 -13.90
C LEU A 75 12.62 -1.59 -12.77
N GLU A 76 13.01 -1.86 -11.52
CA GLU A 76 12.60 -1.10 -10.34
C GLU A 76 12.74 0.44 -10.49
N PRO A 77 13.90 1.01 -10.89
CA PRO A 77 14.02 2.46 -11.05
C PRO A 77 13.14 3.00 -12.19
N VAL A 78 13.02 2.26 -13.29
CA VAL A 78 12.18 2.63 -14.43
C VAL A 78 10.70 2.65 -14.04
N PHE A 79 10.26 1.66 -13.28
CA PHE A 79 8.89 1.53 -12.82
C PHE A 79 8.53 2.65 -11.84
N LYS A 80 9.44 3.00 -10.92
CA LYS A 80 9.27 4.11 -9.97
C LYS A 80 9.22 5.47 -10.65
N GLU A 81 10.06 5.71 -11.65
CA GLU A 81 10.03 6.97 -12.41
C GLU A 81 8.74 7.08 -13.24
N ALA A 82 8.31 5.99 -13.88
CA ALA A 82 7.05 5.95 -14.63
C ALA A 82 5.85 6.24 -13.72
N ALA A 83 5.81 5.62 -12.53
CA ALA A 83 4.78 5.89 -11.52
C ALA A 83 4.74 7.38 -11.14
N THR A 84 5.91 7.99 -10.91
CA THR A 84 6.01 9.41 -10.55
C THR A 84 5.44 10.30 -11.66
N LYS A 85 5.79 10.04 -12.93
CA LYS A 85 5.27 10.79 -14.08
C LYS A 85 3.76 10.63 -14.23
N VAL A 86 3.25 9.40 -14.22
CA VAL A 86 1.81 9.13 -14.35
C VAL A 86 1.01 9.79 -13.23
N LEU A 87 1.43 9.69 -11.97
CA LEU A 87 0.73 10.30 -10.85
C LEU A 87 0.80 11.83 -10.86
N SER A 88 1.77 12.43 -11.56
CA SER A 88 1.83 13.88 -11.76
C SER A 88 0.82 14.39 -12.80
N GLU A 89 0.47 13.53 -13.78
CA GLU A 89 -0.49 13.81 -14.84
C GLU A 89 -1.93 13.45 -14.41
N CYS A 90 -2.11 12.27 -13.79
CA CYS A 90 -3.38 11.79 -13.24
C CYS A 90 -3.61 12.33 -11.82
N LYS A 91 -4.27 13.50 -11.72
CA LYS A 91 -4.60 14.13 -10.42
C LYS A 91 -5.87 13.60 -9.77
N GLU A 92 -6.62 12.75 -10.47
CA GLU A 92 -7.85 12.15 -9.95
C GLU A 92 -7.53 11.18 -8.80
N PRO A 93 -8.17 11.35 -7.62
CA PRO A 93 -7.96 10.45 -6.51
C PRO A 93 -8.40 9.03 -6.89
N ASN A 94 -7.63 8.04 -6.46
CA ASN A 94 -7.91 6.62 -6.68
C ASN A 94 -8.05 6.19 -8.16
N LYS A 95 -7.56 7.00 -9.12
CA LYS A 95 -7.61 6.65 -10.54
C LYS A 95 -6.57 5.57 -10.89
N VAL A 96 -5.31 5.82 -10.53
CA VAL A 96 -4.18 4.94 -10.86
C VAL A 96 -3.35 4.65 -9.61
N LEU A 97 -2.97 3.38 -9.45
CA LEU A 97 -2.02 2.91 -8.46
C LEU A 97 -0.89 2.14 -9.16
N PHE A 98 0.35 2.40 -8.74
CA PHE A 98 1.48 1.54 -9.06
C PHE A 98 1.79 0.68 -7.84
N GLY A 99 1.69 -0.63 -7.99
CA GLY A 99 1.95 -1.62 -6.95
C GLY A 99 3.13 -2.51 -7.31
N LYS A 100 3.88 -2.94 -6.31
CA LYS A 100 4.90 -3.99 -6.46
C LYS A 100 4.66 -5.12 -5.47
N VAL A 101 4.90 -6.34 -5.92
CA VAL A 101 4.69 -7.57 -5.13
C VAL A 101 5.96 -8.37 -5.15
N ASP A 102 6.55 -8.56 -3.98
CA ASP A 102 7.66 -9.50 -3.80
C ASP A 102 7.11 -10.93 -3.83
N CYS A 103 7.44 -11.67 -4.87
CA CYS A 103 6.90 -13.00 -5.08
C CYS A 103 7.54 -14.08 -4.18
N ASP A 104 8.70 -13.81 -3.57
CA ASP A 104 9.33 -14.72 -2.61
C ASP A 104 8.61 -14.64 -1.26
N GLN A 105 8.12 -13.45 -0.88
CA GLN A 105 7.36 -13.24 0.35
C GLN A 105 5.87 -13.51 0.15
N GLU A 106 5.29 -13.06 -0.95
CA GLU A 106 3.84 -13.10 -1.24
C GLU A 106 3.47 -14.22 -2.21
N THR A 107 3.87 -15.45 -1.87
CA THR A 107 3.69 -16.65 -2.71
C THR A 107 2.22 -16.93 -3.07
N SER A 108 1.29 -16.65 -2.16
CA SER A 108 -0.16 -16.79 -2.38
C SER A 108 -0.67 -15.86 -3.49
N ILE A 109 -0.21 -14.60 -3.50
CA ILE A 109 -0.55 -13.62 -4.52
C ILE A 109 0.09 -14.00 -5.84
N ALA A 110 1.37 -14.40 -5.84
CA ALA A 110 2.07 -14.86 -7.03
C ALA A 110 1.35 -16.06 -7.69
N ALA A 111 0.88 -17.02 -6.89
CA ALA A 111 0.09 -18.16 -7.36
C ALA A 111 -1.27 -17.73 -7.93
N LYS A 112 -2.02 -16.85 -7.25
CA LYS A 112 -3.31 -16.30 -7.69
C LYS A 112 -3.21 -15.62 -9.06
N TYR A 113 -2.09 -14.95 -9.34
CA TYR A 113 -1.84 -14.26 -10.59
C TYR A 113 -1.08 -15.10 -11.63
N HIS A 114 -0.81 -16.37 -11.33
CA HIS A 114 -0.09 -17.31 -12.19
C HIS A 114 1.28 -16.78 -12.64
N ILE A 115 2.05 -16.20 -11.70
CA ILE A 115 3.37 -15.64 -12.00
C ILE A 115 4.39 -16.77 -12.13
N THR A 116 5.02 -16.87 -13.30
CA THR A 116 6.04 -17.91 -13.60
C THR A 116 7.42 -17.35 -13.91
N LYS A 117 7.55 -16.03 -14.03
CA LYS A 117 8.80 -15.35 -14.39
C LYS A 117 8.86 -13.94 -13.82
N TYR A 118 10.07 -13.43 -13.63
CA TYR A 118 10.30 -12.11 -13.09
C TYR A 118 11.10 -11.22 -14.05
N PRO A 119 10.81 -9.91 -14.11
CA PRO A 119 9.58 -9.29 -13.62
C PRO A 119 8.40 -9.62 -14.54
N THR A 120 7.20 -9.70 -13.96
CA THR A 120 5.93 -9.79 -14.71
C THR A 120 5.06 -8.58 -14.40
N LEU A 121 4.61 -7.90 -15.45
CA LEU A 121 3.78 -6.71 -15.35
C LEU A 121 2.34 -7.04 -15.72
N LYS A 122 1.41 -6.78 -14.79
CA LYS A 122 -0.04 -7.01 -14.99
C LYS A 122 -0.82 -5.77 -14.63
N VAL A 123 -2.01 -5.64 -15.23
CA VAL A 123 -2.96 -4.58 -14.92
C VAL A 123 -4.20 -5.21 -14.31
N VAL A 124 -4.72 -4.57 -13.27
CA VAL A 124 -6.04 -4.81 -12.73
C VAL A 124 -6.87 -3.56 -12.96
N ARG A 125 -8.06 -3.71 -13.54
CA ARG A 125 -9.00 -2.60 -13.76
C ARG A 125 -10.33 -2.93 -13.11
N ASN A 126 -10.81 -2.07 -12.23
CA ASN A 126 -12.06 -2.25 -11.48
C ASN A 126 -12.13 -3.63 -10.81
N GLY A 127 -11.05 -4.01 -10.12
CA GLY A 127 -10.92 -5.32 -9.48
C GLY A 127 -10.73 -6.52 -10.42
N GLN A 128 -10.80 -6.33 -11.75
CA GLN A 128 -10.67 -7.41 -12.73
C GLN A 128 -9.29 -7.42 -13.39
N VAL A 129 -8.65 -8.59 -13.40
CA VAL A 129 -7.34 -8.75 -14.03
C VAL A 129 -7.48 -8.63 -15.56
N VAL A 130 -6.74 -7.71 -16.16
CA VAL A 130 -6.66 -7.59 -17.62
C VAL A 130 -5.97 -8.84 -18.16
N LYS A 131 -6.60 -9.49 -19.15
CA LYS A 131 -6.15 -10.80 -19.68
C LYS A 131 -4.71 -10.80 -20.19
N ARG A 132 -4.21 -9.66 -20.68
CA ARG A 132 -2.88 -9.54 -21.27
C ARG A 132 -1.93 -8.88 -20.28
N GLU A 133 -0.79 -9.53 -20.09
CA GLU A 133 0.38 -8.93 -19.44
C GLU A 133 0.97 -7.83 -20.31
N TYR A 134 1.57 -6.83 -19.68
CA TYR A 134 2.39 -5.88 -20.39
C TYR A 134 3.70 -6.56 -20.83
N ARG A 135 3.96 -6.56 -22.14
CA ARG A 135 5.14 -7.17 -22.77
C ARG A 135 5.89 -6.20 -23.69
N GLY A 136 5.55 -4.91 -23.59
CA GLY A 136 6.19 -3.85 -24.35
C GLY A 136 7.57 -3.46 -23.81
N GLN A 137 8.08 -2.34 -24.31
CA GLN A 137 9.37 -1.80 -23.93
C GLN A 137 9.39 -1.38 -22.45
N ARG A 138 10.43 -1.76 -21.72
CA ARG A 138 10.60 -1.41 -20.30
C ARG A 138 11.38 -0.11 -20.15
N SER A 139 10.91 0.95 -20.80
CA SER A 139 11.39 2.32 -20.61
C SER A 139 10.33 3.16 -19.91
N VAL A 140 10.74 4.26 -19.31
CA VAL A 140 9.86 5.12 -18.52
C VAL A 140 8.67 5.59 -19.37
N ASP A 141 8.95 6.13 -20.56
CA ASP A 141 7.91 6.65 -21.45
C ASP A 141 6.96 5.55 -21.94
N ALA A 142 7.49 4.38 -22.28
CA ALA A 142 6.66 3.26 -22.75
C ALA A 142 5.73 2.69 -21.68
N LEU A 143 6.16 2.70 -20.40
CA LEU A 143 5.28 2.33 -19.28
C LEU A 143 4.26 3.43 -19.00
N LYS A 144 4.70 4.69 -18.99
CA LYS A 144 3.84 5.85 -18.76
C LYS A 144 2.73 5.92 -19.81
N ASP A 145 3.09 5.92 -21.09
CA ASP A 145 2.14 6.01 -22.21
C ASP A 145 1.16 4.83 -22.20
N TYR A 146 1.64 3.63 -21.89
CA TYR A 146 0.78 2.46 -21.74
C TYR A 146 -0.27 2.66 -20.64
N VAL A 147 0.15 3.10 -19.45
CA VAL A 147 -0.75 3.28 -18.29
C VAL A 147 -1.74 4.42 -18.54
N LEU A 148 -1.30 5.55 -19.10
CA LEU A 148 -2.18 6.66 -19.45
C LEU A 148 -3.23 6.24 -20.49
N GLY A 149 -2.80 5.57 -21.56
CA GLY A 149 -3.71 5.14 -22.63
C GLY A 149 -4.79 4.16 -22.16
N ILE A 150 -4.51 3.32 -21.16
CA ILE A 150 -5.53 2.42 -20.58
C ILE A 150 -6.38 3.10 -19.49
N ALA A 151 -5.86 4.14 -18.84
CA ALA A 151 -6.58 4.90 -17.80
C ALA A 151 -7.65 5.84 -18.40
N GLU A 152 -7.41 6.36 -19.61
CA GLU A 152 -8.38 7.17 -20.36
C GLU A 152 -9.53 6.31 -20.94
N GLY A 153 -9.29 5.01 -21.17
CA GLY A 153 -10.27 4.05 -21.68
C GLY A 153 -10.49 4.12 -23.21
N PRO A 154 -11.12 3.10 -23.82
CA PRO A 154 -11.62 3.24 -25.18
C PRO A 154 -12.83 4.18 -25.15
N SER A 155 -12.78 5.26 -25.93
CA SER A 155 -13.94 6.08 -26.25
C SER A 155 -15.03 5.29 -26.97
#